data_AF-A0A933CJJ6-F1
#
_entry.id   AF-A0A933CJJ6-F1
#
_cell.length_a   1.000
_cell.length_b   1.000
_cell.length_c   1.000
_cell.angle_alpha   90.00
_cell.angle_beta   90.00
_cell.angle_gamma   90.00
#
_symmetry.space_group_name_H-M   'P 1'
#
loop_
_entity.id
_entity.type
_entity.pdbx_description
1 polymer ?
#
loop_
_entity_poly.entity_id
_entity_poly.type
_entity_poly.pdbx_seq_one_letter_code
_entity_poly.pdbx_strand_id
1 'polypeptide(L)' 'MTTGFVVVRYDSSHGFAHRDQYDVRGRSTKTPLLALNYNQALTFAKLDLKANWQVYRERFFKGE' A
#
# COMPACT_ATOMS: atom_id res chain seq x y z
N MET A 1 -21.66 1.48 -11.59
CA MET A 1 -20.36 2.04 -11.18
C MET A 1 -19.45 0.86 -10.87
N THR A 2 -18.44 0.59 -11.69
CA THR A 2 -17.44 -0.44 -11.36
C THR A 2 -16.51 0.15 -10.30
N THR A 3 -16.68 -0.25 -9.05
CA THR A 3 -15.71 0.05 -7.99
C THR A 3 -14.37 -0.57 -8.39
N GLY A 4 -13.35 0.27 -8.59
CA GLY A 4 -11.99 -0.21 -8.79
C GLY A 4 -11.49 -0.94 -7.55
N PHE A 5 -10.63 -1.94 -7.75
CA PHE A 5 -9.98 -2.63 -6.63
C PHE A 5 -8.81 -1.80 -6.10
N VAL A 6 -8.70 -1.70 -4.77
CA VAL A 6 -7.48 -1.20 -4.13
C VAL A 6 -6.46 -2.32 -4.12
N VAL A 7 -5.26 -2.08 -4.62
CA VAL A 7 -4.16 -3.05 -4.66
C VAL A 7 -3.16 -2.75 -3.53
N VAL A 8 -2.74 -1.49 -3.44
CA VAL A 8 -1.88 -0.99 -2.38
C VAL A 8 -2.28 0.45 -2.06
N ARG A 9 -2.23 0.82 -0.78
CA ARG A 9 -2.60 2.14 -0.28
C ARG A 9 -1.60 2.59 0.78
N TYR A 10 -1.29 3.87 0.77
CA TYR A 10 -0.54 4.54 1.83
C TYR A 10 -1.42 5.62 2.45
N ASP A 11 -1.53 5.65 3.77
CA ASP A 11 -2.20 6.73 4.51
C ASP A 11 -1.60 6.94 5.91
N SER A 12 -2.06 7.98 6.61
CA SER A 12 -1.58 8.39 7.94
C SER A 12 -2.71 8.53 8.98
N SER A 13 -3.86 7.90 8.75
CA SER A 13 -5.11 8.14 9.50
C SER A 13 -5.06 7.78 11.00
N HIS A 14 -4.01 7.11 11.47
CA HIS A 14 -3.86 6.63 12.86
C HIS A 14 -2.67 7.26 13.60
N GLY A 15 -2.24 8.46 13.19
CA GLY A 15 -1.12 9.16 13.84
C GLY A 15 0.27 8.62 13.45
N PHE A 16 0.33 7.66 12.54
CA PHE A 16 1.54 7.20 11.88
C PHE A 16 1.23 6.76 10.45
N ALA A 17 2.21 6.87 9.56
CA ALA A 17 2.08 6.41 8.18
C ALA A 17 2.13 4.88 8.10
N HIS A 18 1.35 4.29 7.20
CA HIS A 18 1.37 2.85 6.97
C HIS A 18 1.06 2.49 5.51
N ARG A 19 1.46 1.28 5.11
CA ARG A 19 1.13 0.65 3.83
C ARG A 19 0.10 -0.44 4.05
N ASP A 20 -1.01 -0.40 3.33
CA ASP A 20 -1.96 -1.49 3.22
C ASP A 20 -1.80 -2.14 1.84
N GLN A 21 -1.52 -3.45 1.81
CA GLN A 21 -1.57 -4.24 0.58
C GLN A 21 -2.82 -5.11 0.64
N TYR A 22 -3.56 -5.14 -0.46
CA TYR A 22 -4.80 -5.90 -0.58
C TYR A 22 -4.58 -7.09 -1.52
N ASP A 23 -5.41 -8.11 -1.35
CA ASP A 23 -5.52 -9.22 -2.27
C ASP A 23 -6.82 -9.14 -3.10
N VAL A 24 -6.96 -10.00 -4.11
CA VAL A 24 -8.17 -10.07 -4.96
C VAL A 24 -9.46 -10.39 -4.18
N ARG A 25 -9.36 -10.87 -2.94
CA ARG A 25 -10.49 -11.15 -2.04
C ARG A 25 -10.80 -9.97 -1.11
N GLY A 26 -10.06 -8.87 -1.22
CA GLY A 26 -10.21 -7.68 -0.40
C GLY A 26 -9.61 -7.79 1.01
N ARG A 27 -8.86 -8.87 1.31
CA ARG A 27 -8.11 -8.97 2.56
C ARG A 27 -6.90 -8.06 2.48
N SER A 28 -6.51 -7.44 3.59
CA SER A 28 -5.36 -6.54 3.61
C SER A 28 -4.34 -6.87 4.70
N THR A 29 -3.08 -6.65 4.37
CA THR A 29 -1.95 -6.68 5.30
C THR A 29 -1.45 -5.26 5.53
N LYS A 30 -1.50 -4.81 6.79
CA LYS A 30 -1.05 -3.48 7.22
C LYS A 30 0.41 -3.53 7.69
N THR A 31 1.24 -2.64 7.17
CA THR A 31 2.64 -2.47 7.57
C THR A 31 2.87 -1.03 8.06
N PRO A 32 3.08 -0.82 9.38
CA PRO A 32 3.43 0.49 9.93
C PRO A 32 4.79 1.00 9.43
N LEU A 33 4.91 2.31 9.20
CA LEU A 33 6.17 2.99 8.84
C LEU A 33 6.68 3.84 10.00
N LEU A 34 6.80 3.25 11.19
CA LEU A 34 7.05 3.96 12.46
C LEU A 34 8.36 4.75 12.50
N ALA A 35 9.36 4.35 11.69
CA ALA A 35 10.65 5.03 11.62
C ALA A 35 10.65 6.28 10.72
N LEU A 36 9.55 6.56 10.01
CA LEU A 36 9.46 7.65 9.04
C LEU A 36 8.50 8.73 9.54
N ASN A 37 8.94 9.98 9.49
CA ASN A 37 8.00 11.10 9.57
C ASN A 37 7.15 11.19 8.28
N TYR A 38 6.11 12.02 8.27
CA TYR A 38 5.17 12.07 7.13
C TYR A 38 5.83 12.45 5.79
N ASN A 39 6.82 13.34 5.79
CA ASN A 39 7.52 13.72 4.55
C ASN A 39 8.39 12.58 4.02
N GLN A 40 9.08 11.87 4.92
CA GLN A 40 9.85 10.67 4.58
C GLN A 40 8.93 9.55 4.10
N ALA A 41 7.79 9.34 4.76
CA ALA A 41 6.80 8.33 4.37
C ALA A 41 6.18 8.63 3.00
N LEU A 42 5.87 9.89 2.70
CA LEU A 42 5.39 10.30 1.37
C LEU A 42 6.45 10.04 0.28
N THR A 43 7.71 10.37 0.58
CA THR A 43 8.83 10.10 -0.33
C THR A 43 8.99 8.60 -0.57
N PHE A 44 8.96 7.80 0.51
CA PHE A 44 9.01 6.35 0.46
C PHE A 44 7.86 5.79 -0.38
N ALA A 45 6.61 6.20 -0.11
CA ALA A 45 5.43 5.74 -0.85
C ALA A 45 5.56 6.00 -2.36
N LYS A 46 6.03 7.19 -2.76
CA LYS A 46 6.24 7.53 -4.18
C LYS A 46 7.31 6.64 -4.83
N LEU A 47 8.42 6.41 -4.15
CA LEU A 47 9.52 5.59 -4.67
C LEU A 47 9.12 4.12 -4.76
N ASP A 48 8.49 3.62 -3.70
CA ASP A 48 8.04 2.24 -3.60
C ASP A 48 6.98 1.91 -4.67
N LEU A 49 5.97 2.76 -4.86
CA LEU A 49 4.97 2.56 -5.90
C LEU A 49 5.60 2.52 -7.30
N LYS A 50 6.59 3.39 -7.58
CA LYS A 50 7.30 3.39 -8.86
C LYS A 50 8.12 2.11 -9.06
N ALA A 51 8.80 1.64 -8.01
CA ALA A 51 9.69 0.49 -8.09
C ALA A 51 8.92 -0.84 -8.12
N ASN A 52 7.81 -0.94 -7.38
CA ASN A 52 7.20 -2.23 -7.01
C ASN A 52 5.79 -2.44 -7.58
N TRP A 53 5.25 -1.52 -8.41
CA TRP A 53 3.86 -1.63 -8.91
C TRP A 53 3.53 -2.98 -9.56
N GLN A 54 4.41 -3.50 -10.41
CA GLN A 54 4.18 -4.79 -11.09
C GLN A 54 4.07 -5.93 -10.07
N VAL A 55 4.95 -5.96 -9.06
CA VAL A 55 4.93 -6.96 -7.99
C VAL A 55 3.63 -6.88 -7.18
N TYR A 56 3.18 -5.67 -6.81
CA TYR A 56 1.92 -5.51 -6.09
C TYR A 56 0.72 -6.01 -6.88
N ARG A 57 0.66 -5.73 -8.18
CA ARG A 57 -0.39 -6.25 -9.05
C ARG A 57 -0.37 -7.76 -9.14
N GLU A 58 0.81 -8.36 -9.32
CA GLU A 58 0.94 -9.81 -9.39
C GLU A 58 0.48 -10.49 -8.11
N ARG A 59 0.93 -10.01 -6.96
CA ARG A 59 0.52 -10.51 -5.63
C ARG A 59 -0.99 -10.39 -5.42
N PHE A 60 -1.56 -9.24 -5.77
CA PHE A 60 -2.99 -9.00 -5.68
C PHE A 60 -3.79 -10.09 -6.43
N PHE A 61 -3.44 -10.35 -7.70
CA PHE A 61 -4.13 -11.38 -8.50
C PHE A 61 -3.84 -12.81 -8.04
N LYS A 62 -2.70 -13.06 -7.38
CA LYS A 62 -2.40 -14.35 -6.74
C LYS A 62 -3.15 -14.58 -5.43
N GLY A 63 -3.76 -13.53 -4.85
CA GLY A 63 -4.45 -13.65 -3.56
C GLY A 63 -3.51 -13.58 -2.36
N GLU A 64 -2.33 -12.95 -2.54
CA GLU A 64 -1.27 -12.77 -1.54
C GLU A 64 -1.37 -11.45 -0.78
#